data_AF-A0A2I3BS20-F1
#
_entry.id   AF-A0A2I3BS20-F1
#
_cell.length_a   1.000
_cell.length_b   1.000
_cell.length_c   1.000
_cell.angle_alpha   90.00
_cell.angle_beta   90.00
_cell.angle_gamma   90.00
#
_symmetry.space_group_name_H-M   'P 1'
#
loop_
_entity.id
_entity.type
_entity.pdbx_description
1 polymer ?
#
loop_
_entity_poly.entity_id
_entity_poly.type
_entity_poly.pdbx_seq_one_letter_code
_entity_poly.pdbx_strand_id
1 'polypeptide(L)'
;MAELQEVQITEEKPLLPGQTPETAKTHSVETPYGSVTFTVYGTPKPKRPAIFTYHDVGLNYKSCFQPLFRFGDMQEIIQNFVRVHVDAPGMEEGAPVFPLGYQYPSLDQLADMI
;
A
#
# COMPACT_ATOMS: atom_id res chain seq x y z
N MET A 1 -5.98 -52.39 -12.09
CA MET A 1 -5.20 -51.13 -12.04
C MET A 1 -6.22 -50.02 -12.06
N ALA A 2 -6.33 -49.22 -10.99
CA ALA A 2 -7.31 -48.13 -10.93
C ALA A 2 -6.72 -46.92 -11.68
N GLU A 3 -7.39 -46.48 -12.74
CA GLU A 3 -7.06 -45.23 -13.42
C GLU A 3 -7.34 -44.06 -12.47
N LEU A 4 -6.32 -43.26 -12.20
CA LEU A 4 -6.47 -41.97 -11.52
C LEU A 4 -7.04 -40.98 -12.55
N GLN A 5 -8.30 -40.60 -12.38
CA GLN A 5 -8.91 -39.52 -13.14
C GLN A 5 -8.26 -38.20 -12.73
N GLU A 6 -7.53 -37.57 -13.65
CA GLU A 6 -7.06 -36.20 -13.50
C GLU A 6 -8.26 -35.25 -13.43
N VAL A 7 -8.48 -34.66 -12.25
CA VAL A 7 -9.48 -33.61 -12.07
C VAL A 7 -8.92 -32.34 -12.69
N GLN A 8 -9.40 -31.97 -13.87
CA GLN A 8 -9.13 -30.66 -14.46
C GLN A 8 -9.90 -29.60 -13.65
N ILE A 9 -9.19 -28.84 -12.82
CA ILE A 9 -9.73 -27.65 -12.17
C ILE A 9 -9.78 -26.57 -13.25
N THR A 10 -10.92 -26.46 -13.93
CA THR A 10 -11.21 -25.31 -14.78
C THR A 10 -11.35 -24.10 -13.85
N GLU A 11 -10.55 -23.04 -14.06
CA GLU A 11 -10.77 -21.73 -13.43
C GLU A 11 -12.12 -21.17 -13.93
N GLU A 12 -13.19 -21.59 -13.29
CA GLU A 12 -14.51 -21.04 -13.55
C GLU A 12 -14.58 -19.65 -12.93
N LYS A 13 -14.70 -18.65 -13.82
CA LYS A 13 -15.37 -17.36 -13.67
C LYS A 13 -14.98 -16.52 -12.43
N PRO A 14 -14.61 -15.24 -12.60
CA PRO A 14 -14.20 -14.40 -11.48
C PRO A 14 -15.27 -14.39 -10.36
N LEU A 15 -14.88 -14.78 -9.15
CA LEU A 15 -15.73 -14.78 -7.96
C LEU A 15 -16.11 -13.36 -7.49
N LEU A 16 -15.46 -12.34 -8.06
CA LEU A 16 -15.55 -10.97 -7.58
C LEU A 16 -16.73 -10.23 -8.23
N PRO A 17 -17.70 -9.74 -7.45
CA PRO A 17 -18.61 -8.70 -7.92
C PRO A 17 -17.79 -7.46 -8.32
N GLY A 18 -18.25 -6.74 -9.35
CA GLY A 18 -17.54 -5.63 -9.98
C GLY A 18 -16.90 -4.67 -8.96
N GLN A 19 -15.62 -4.35 -9.19
CA GLN A 19 -14.82 -3.48 -8.34
C GLN A 19 -15.51 -2.12 -8.19
N THR A 20 -15.89 -1.77 -6.96
CA THR A 20 -16.22 -0.38 -6.64
C THR A 20 -14.90 0.37 -6.47
N PRO A 21 -14.73 1.57 -7.08
CA PRO A 21 -13.51 2.34 -6.91
C PRO A 21 -13.33 2.68 -5.43
N GLU A 22 -12.31 2.11 -4.81
CA GLU A 22 -11.99 2.40 -3.42
C GLU A 22 -11.48 3.84 -3.32
N THR A 23 -12.13 4.65 -2.49
CA THR A 23 -11.76 6.07 -2.36
C THR A 23 -10.46 6.17 -1.56
N ALA A 24 -9.41 6.69 -2.19
CA ALA A 24 -8.16 7.02 -1.53
C ALA A 24 -8.25 8.40 -0.87
N LYS A 25 -7.69 8.56 0.33
CA LYS A 25 -7.47 9.86 0.97
C LYS A 25 -6.00 10.03 1.30
N THR A 26 -5.41 11.10 0.77
CA THR A 26 -4.02 11.45 1.05
C THR A 26 -3.95 12.48 2.16
N HIS A 27 -3.02 12.28 3.09
CA HIS A 27 -2.79 13.08 4.27
C HIS A 27 -1.30 13.42 4.38
N SER A 28 -1.00 14.69 4.60
CA SER A 28 0.35 15.15 4.95
C SER A 28 0.40 15.31 6.46
N VAL A 29 1.36 14.65 7.13
CA VAL A 29 1.49 14.68 8.59
C VAL A 29 2.85 15.27 8.95
N GLU A 30 2.83 16.36 9.70
CA GLU A 30 4.05 16.99 10.23
C GLU A 30 4.62 16.16 11.39
N THR A 31 5.92 15.88 11.32
CA THR A 31 6.69 15.19 12.37
C THR A 31 7.88 16.06 12.80
N PRO A 32 8.57 15.74 13.91
CA PRO A 32 9.79 16.45 14.30
C PRO A 32 10.91 16.44 13.24
N TYR A 33 10.84 15.53 12.26
CA TYR A 33 11.86 15.32 11.23
C TYR A 33 11.36 15.70 9.82
N GLY A 34 10.22 16.40 9.71
CA GLY A 34 9.61 16.84 8.46
C GLY A 34 8.25 16.21 8.19
N SER A 35 7.64 16.55 7.06
CA SER A 35 6.34 16.03 6.67
C SER A 35 6.45 14.66 6.01
N VAL A 36 5.53 13.75 6.34
CA VAL A 36 5.37 12.43 5.71
C VAL A 36 3.98 12.34 5.08
N THR A 37 3.92 11.76 3.88
CA THR A 37 2.67 11.58 3.15
C THR A 37 2.12 10.18 3.37
N PHE A 38 0.85 10.11 3.77
CA PHE A 38 0.10 8.88 3.95
C PHE A 38 -1.07 8.83 2.98
N THR A 39 -1.19 7.75 2.21
CA THR A 39 -2.39 7.49 1.40
C THR A 39 -3.19 6.34 1.99
N VAL A 40 -4.41 6.64 2.44
CA VAL A 40 -5.32 5.71 3.12
C VAL A 40 -6.40 5.23 2.16
N TYR A 41 -6.59 3.91 2.10
CA TYR A 41 -7.67 3.27 1.36
C TYR A 41 -8.60 2.52 2.33
N GLY A 42 -9.91 2.64 2.08
CA GLY A 42 -10.94 1.99 2.88
C GLY A 42 -11.32 2.78 4.13
N THR A 43 -12.03 2.14 5.06
CA THR A 43 -12.49 2.76 6.33
C THR A 43 -12.09 1.88 7.51
N PRO A 44 -11.46 2.44 8.57
CA PRO A 44 -11.04 1.66 9.73
C PRO A 44 -12.19 0.90 10.35
N LYS A 45 -12.03 -0.41 10.50
CA LYS A 45 -12.98 -1.29 11.18
C LYS A 45 -12.48 -1.57 12.60
N PRO A 46 -13.34 -1.52 13.64
CA PRO A 46 -12.94 -1.84 15.00
C PRO A 46 -12.28 -3.23 15.07
N LYS A 47 -11.18 -3.35 15.84
CA LYS A 47 -10.42 -4.59 16.07
C LYS A 47 -9.78 -5.20 14.81
N ARG A 48 -9.77 -4.51 13.67
CA ARG A 48 -9.00 -4.92 12.48
C ARG A 48 -7.75 -4.03 12.37
N PRO A 49 -6.54 -4.62 12.29
CA PRO A 49 -5.33 -3.83 12.06
C PRO A 49 -5.35 -3.22 10.66
N ALA A 50 -4.48 -2.25 10.42
CA ALA A 50 -4.21 -1.76 9.08
C ALA A 50 -3.10 -2.59 8.41
N ILE A 51 -3.20 -2.77 7.09
CA ILE A 51 -2.06 -3.16 6.28
C ILE A 51 -1.26 -1.89 6.05
N PHE A 52 -0.07 -1.83 6.64
CA PHE A 52 0.81 -0.69 6.58
C PHE A 52 1.99 -1.00 5.66
N THR A 53 2.31 -0.10 4.73
CA THR A 53 3.40 -0.32 3.78
C THR A 53 4.36 0.85 3.71
N TYR A 54 5.65 0.53 3.68
CA TYR A 54 6.75 1.47 3.46
C TYR A 54 7.58 0.97 2.29
N HIS A 55 7.83 1.82 1.29
CA HIS A 55 8.44 1.40 0.02
C HIS A 55 9.96 1.32 0.08
N ASP A 56 10.56 0.70 -0.94
CA ASP A 56 12.01 0.67 -1.12
C ASP A 56 12.55 1.96 -1.78
N VAL A 57 13.86 2.16 -1.73
CA VAL A 57 14.57 3.32 -2.30
C VAL A 57 14.35 3.41 -3.80
N GLY A 58 14.09 4.63 -4.31
CA GLY A 58 13.86 4.89 -5.73
C GLY A 58 12.44 4.55 -6.20
N LEU A 59 11.58 4.12 -5.29
CA LEU A 59 10.15 3.87 -5.52
C LEU A 59 9.30 4.83 -4.67
N ASN A 60 7.99 4.72 -4.84
CA ASN A 60 6.97 5.26 -3.95
C ASN A 60 5.90 4.18 -3.74
N TYR A 61 4.84 4.45 -2.98
CA TYR A 61 3.87 3.39 -2.70
C TYR A 61 3.19 2.84 -3.97
N LYS A 62 3.00 3.68 -4.99
CA LYS A 62 2.37 3.27 -6.26
C LYS A 62 3.27 2.31 -7.00
N SER A 63 4.53 2.68 -7.25
CA SER A 63 5.45 1.81 -7.99
C SER A 63 5.84 0.55 -7.20
N CYS A 64 5.91 0.62 -5.87
CA CYS A 64 6.31 -0.50 -5.03
C CYS A 64 5.18 -1.51 -4.77
N PHE A 65 3.96 -1.05 -4.48
CA PHE A 65 2.89 -1.91 -3.96
C PHE A 65 1.61 -1.96 -4.78
N GLN A 66 1.38 -1.01 -5.68
CA GLN A 66 0.18 -1.04 -6.51
C GLN A 66 0.07 -2.31 -7.36
N PRO A 67 1.16 -2.88 -7.92
CA PRO A 67 1.10 -4.18 -8.60
C PRO A 67 0.58 -5.31 -7.70
N LEU A 68 1.07 -5.38 -6.45
CA LEU A 68 0.63 -6.37 -5.47
C LEU A 68 -0.86 -6.18 -5.14
N PHE A 69 -1.28 -4.97 -4.79
CA PHE A 69 -2.65 -4.71 -4.37
C PHE A 69 -3.68 -4.63 -5.50
N ARG A 70 -3.25 -4.65 -6.75
CA ARG A 70 -4.13 -4.84 -7.92
C ARG A 70 -4.24 -6.30 -8.35
N PHE A 71 -3.42 -7.19 -7.77
CA PHE A 71 -3.52 -8.61 -8.06
C PHE A 71 -4.87 -9.17 -7.59
N GLY A 72 -5.45 -10.08 -8.38
CA GLY A 72 -6.80 -10.62 -8.14
C GLY A 72 -6.94 -11.22 -6.74
N ASP A 73 -6.00 -12.09 -6.38
CA ASP A 73 -6.00 -12.79 -5.09
C ASP A 73 -5.87 -11.83 -3.90
N MET A 74 -5.16 -10.72 -4.09
CA MET A 74 -5.02 -9.70 -3.05
C MET A 74 -6.32 -8.93 -2.81
N GLN A 75 -7.26 -8.89 -3.76
CA GLN A 75 -8.54 -8.20 -3.57
C GLN A 75 -9.34 -8.78 -2.40
N GLU A 76 -9.33 -10.10 -2.25
CA GLU A 76 -10.06 -10.79 -1.19
C GLU A 76 -9.50 -10.47 0.21
N ILE A 77 -8.18 -10.27 0.26
CA ILE A 77 -7.49 -9.88 1.48
C ILE A 77 -7.83 -8.42 1.78
N ILE A 78 -7.54 -7.50 0.85
CA ILE A 78 -7.55 -6.07 1.15
C ILE A 78 -8.93 -5.46 1.38
N GLN A 79 -10.02 -6.04 0.88
CA GLN A 79 -11.39 -5.59 1.21
C GLN A 79 -11.73 -5.64 2.72
N ASN A 80 -10.97 -6.43 3.49
CA ASN A 80 -11.18 -6.63 4.91
C ASN A 80 -10.32 -5.73 5.80
N PHE A 81 -9.34 -5.04 5.23
CA PHE A 81 -8.39 -4.21 5.97
C PHE A 81 -8.40 -2.78 5.44
N VAL A 82 -8.06 -1.83 6.30
CA VAL A 82 -7.60 -0.52 5.80
C VAL A 82 -6.18 -0.67 5.32
N ARG A 83 -5.85 -0.02 4.21
CA ARG A 83 -4.47 0.13 3.77
C ARG A 83 -3.99 1.53 4.07
N VAL A 84 -2.79 1.63 4.64
CA VAL A 84 -2.08 2.88 4.85
C VAL A 84 -0.75 2.76 4.14
N HIS A 85 -0.60 3.54 3.08
CA HIS A 85 0.64 3.61 2.33
C HIS A 85 1.42 4.83 2.76
N VAL A 86 2.68 4.64 3.13
CA VAL A 86 3.61 5.73 3.40
C VAL A 86 4.43 6.00 2.15
N ASP A 87 4.52 7.26 1.77
CA ASP A 87 5.61 7.76 0.95
C ASP A 87 6.64 8.42 1.87
N ALA A 88 7.89 7.95 1.80
CA ALA A 88 8.99 8.58 2.53
C ALA A 88 9.10 10.07 2.11
N PRO A 89 9.62 10.95 2.98
CA PRO A 89 9.71 12.38 2.69
C PRO A 89 10.30 12.67 1.30
N GLY A 90 9.56 13.40 0.46
CA GLY A 90 10.01 13.78 -0.88
C GLY A 90 9.89 12.68 -1.95
N MET A 91 9.29 11.54 -1.61
CA MET A 91 9.07 10.42 -2.55
C MET A 91 7.62 10.36 -3.04
N GLU A 92 6.72 11.16 -2.49
CA GLU A 92 5.36 11.30 -2.98
C GLU A 92 5.30 11.89 -4.40
N GLU A 93 4.21 11.63 -5.11
CA GLU A 93 4.05 12.13 -6.47
C GLU A 93 3.96 13.67 -6.49
N GLY A 94 4.83 14.31 -7.26
CA GLY A 94 4.89 15.76 -7.38
C GLY A 94 5.60 16.46 -6.21
N ALA A 95 6.34 15.71 -5.38
CA ALA A 95 7.12 16.28 -4.29
C ALA A 95 8.09 17.38 -4.80
N PRO A 96 8.20 18.51 -4.08
CA PRO A 96 9.21 19.51 -4.39
C PRO A 96 10.61 19.00 -4.08
N VAL A 97 11.60 19.49 -4.83
CA VAL A 97 13.01 19.19 -4.54
C VAL A 97 13.42 19.88 -3.23
N PHE A 98 14.08 19.13 -2.34
CA PHE A 98 14.62 19.69 -1.11
C PHE A 98 15.68 20.76 -1.39
N PRO A 99 15.79 21.79 -0.53
CA PRO A 99 16.80 22.82 -0.68
C PRO A 99 18.22 22.26 -0.53
N LEU A 100 19.20 22.96 -1.10
CA LEU A 100 20.61 22.58 -0.95
C LEU A 100 21.01 22.59 0.54
N GLY A 101 21.66 21.51 0.99
CA GLY A 101 22.06 21.35 2.39
C GLY A 101 20.95 20.85 3.32
N TYR A 102 19.77 20.49 2.78
CA TYR A 102 18.75 19.80 3.55
C TYR A 102 19.32 18.49 4.14
N GLN A 103 19.13 18.33 5.45
CA GLN A 103 19.49 17.09 6.14
C GLN A 103 18.32 16.13 6.04
N TYR A 104 18.45 15.17 5.13
CA TYR A 104 17.47 14.11 5.02
C TYR A 104 17.45 13.25 6.30
N PRO A 105 16.28 12.82 6.79
CA PRO A 105 16.20 11.99 7.99
C PRO A 105 17.01 10.69 7.84
N SER A 106 17.69 10.30 8.90
CA SER A 106 18.32 8.97 9.01
C SER A 106 17.26 7.86 9.06
N LEU A 107 17.66 6.60 8.86
CA LEU A 107 16.71 5.46 8.93
C LEU A 107 16.01 5.36 10.30
N ASP A 108 16.73 5.61 11.40
CA ASP A 108 16.13 5.62 12.74
C ASP A 108 15.08 6.74 12.86
N GLN A 109 15.38 7.93 12.32
CA GLN A 109 14.43 9.04 12.31
C GLN A 109 13.23 8.79 11.39
N LEU A 110 13.42 8.12 10.25
CA LEU A 110 12.31 7.70 9.38
C LEU A 110 11.41 6.68 10.09
N ALA A 111 11.96 5.80 10.90
CA ALA A 111 11.19 4.88 11.72
C ALA A 111 10.40 5.61 12.82
N ASP A 112 10.99 6.63 13.45
CA ASP A 112 10.33 7.47 14.47
C ASP A 112 9.19 8.35 13.91
N MET A 113 9.05 8.48 12.58
CA MET A 113 7.96 9.21 11.94
C MET A 113 6.63 8.44 11.89
N ILE A 114 6.62 7.17 12.33
CA ILE A 114 5.52 6.21 12.19
C ILE A 114 4.97 5.83 13.57
#